data_AF-G3INW2-F1
#
_entry.id   AF-G3INW2-F1
#
_cell.length_a   1.000
_cell.length_b   1.000
_cell.length_c   1.000
_cell.angle_alpha   90.00
_cell.angle_beta   90.00
_cell.angle_gamma   90.00
#
_symmetry.space_group_name_H-M   'P 1'
#
loop_
_entity.id
_entity.type
_entity.pdbx_description
1 polymer ?
#
loop_
_entity_poly.entity_id
_entity_poly.type
_entity_poly.pdbx_seq_one_letter_code
_entity_poly.pdbx_strand_id
1 'polypeptide(L)' 'MNLGYILGLKTEDFLQRQLQTQVFKLGLAKSIHHARALIRQRHIRVCKQVVNIPSFI' A
#
# COMPACT_ATOMS: atom_id res chain seq x y z
N MET A 1 -8.24 -7.05 -22.37
CA MET A 1 -8.53 -5.97 -21.40
C MET A 1 -9.56 -5.05 -22.03
N ASN A 2 -10.72 -4.86 -21.38
CA ASN A 2 -11.77 -3.99 -21.91
C ASN A 2 -11.45 -2.53 -21.52
N LEU A 3 -11.32 -1.65 -22.51
CA LEU A 3 -10.98 -0.23 -22.32
C LEU A 3 -11.99 0.49 -21.41
N GLY A 4 -13.25 0.03 -21.41
CA GLY A 4 -14.32 0.60 -20.58
C GLY A 4 -14.05 0.54 -19.08
N TYR A 5 -13.27 -0.43 -18.59
CA TYR A 5 -12.94 -0.53 -17.16
C TYR A 5 -11.94 0.54 -16.71
N ILE A 6 -11.01 0.94 -17.58
CA ILE A 6 -9.97 1.92 -17.27
C ILE A 6 -10.59 3.31 -17.07
N LEU A 7 -11.62 3.64 -17.85
CA LEU A 7 -12.34 4.91 -17.76
C LEU A 7 -13.17 5.05 -16.47
N GLY A 8 -13.49 3.93 -15.80
CA GLY A 8 -14.23 3.91 -14.55
C GLY A 8 -13.37 3.96 -13.28
N LEU A 9 -12.04 4.04 -13.41
CA LEU A 9 -11.13 4.04 -12.25
C LEU A 9 -11.33 5.29 -11.39
N LYS A 10 -11.48 5.07 -10.08
CA LYS A 10 -11.56 6.14 -9.08
C LYS A 10 -10.22 6.32 -8.39
N THR A 11 -10.00 7.49 -7.80
CA THR A 11 -8.80 7.75 -6.98
C THR A 11 -8.65 6.78 -5.81
N GLU A 12 -9.77 6.30 -5.26
CA GLU A 12 -9.82 5.28 -4.21
C GLU A 12 -9.15 3.96 -4.63
N ASP A 13 -9.28 3.56 -5.90
CA ASP A 13 -8.68 2.30 -6.40
C ASP A 13 -7.15 2.35 -6.33
N PHE A 14 -6.58 3.55 -6.54
CA PHE A 14 -5.13 3.77 -6.41
C PHE A 14 -4.70 3.83 -4.94
N LEU A 15 -5.47 4.52 -4.09
CA LEU A 15 -5.17 4.61 -2.66
C LEU A 15 -5.21 3.24 -1.97
N GLN A 16 -6.07 2.33 -2.43
CA GLN A 16 -6.16 0.98 -1.89
C GLN A 16 -5.01 0.06 -2.27
N ARG A 17 -4.21 0.40 -3.29
CA ARG A 17 -3.07 -0.40 -3.75
C ARG A 17 -1.74 -0.04 -3.08
N GLN A 18 -1.67 1.11 -2.42
CA GLN A 18 -0.46 1.55 -1.74
C GLN A 18 -0.04 0.57 -0.63
N LEU A 19 1.27 0.38 -0.47
CA LEU A 19 1.86 -0.49 0.54
C LEU A 19 1.33 -0.14 1.94
N GLN A 20 1.15 1.13 2.24
CA GLN A 20 0.55 1.59 3.50
C GLN A 20 -0.84 1.00 3.76
N THR A 21 -1.75 1.04 2.78
CA THR A 21 -3.12 0.52 2.94
C THR A 21 -3.13 -1.01 2.86
N GLN A 22 -2.25 -1.61 2.07
CA GLN A 22 -2.07 -3.07 2.02
C GLN A 22 -1.57 -3.63 3.36
N VAL A 23 -0.55 -3.02 3.96
CA VAL A 23 -0.02 -3.41 5.29
C VAL A 23 -1.10 -3.31 6.38
N PHE A 24 -1.95 -2.29 6.31
CA PHE A 24 -3.09 -2.16 7.21
C PHE A 24 -4.16 -3.24 6.96
N LYS A 25 -4.54 -3.48 5.69
CA LYS A 25 -5.51 -4.52 5.30
C LYS A 25 -5.05 -5.93 5.67
N LEU A 26 -3.74 -6.18 5.62
CA LEU A 26 -3.13 -7.46 6.04
C LEU A 26 -3.09 -7.66 7.57
N GLY A 27 -3.53 -6.66 8.35
CA GLY A 27 -3.56 -6.75 9.82
C GLY A 27 -2.18 -6.63 10.49
N LEU A 28 -1.12 -6.31 9.75
CA LEU A 28 0.23 -6.13 10.29
C LEU A 28 0.37 -4.84 11.11
N ALA A 29 -0.51 -3.87 10.88
CA ALA A 29 -0.53 -2.60 11.58
C ALA A 29 -1.92 -2.31 12.16
N LYS A 30 -1.95 -1.77 13.37
CA LYS A 30 -3.18 -1.34 14.07
C LYS A 30 -3.89 -0.15 13.40
N SER A 31 -3.16 0.67 12.64
CA SER A 31 -3.70 1.85 11.94
C SER A 31 -2.87 2.19 10.71
N ILE A 32 -3.44 3.01 9.84
CA ILE A 32 -2.79 3.55 8.64
C ILE A 32 -1.54 4.37 8.99
N HIS A 33 -1.53 5.04 10.15
CA HIS A 33 -0.36 5.78 10.65
C HIS A 33 0.72 4.84 11.21
N HIS A 34 0.31 3.77 11.90
CA HIS A 34 1.22 2.75 12.38
C HIS A 34 1.92 2.04 11.21
N ALA A 35 1.19 1.72 10.12
CA ALA A 35 1.79 1.17 8.91
C ALA A 35 2.88 2.08 8.33
N ARG A 36 2.65 3.40 8.29
CA ARG A 36 3.68 4.38 7.85
C ARG A 36 4.94 4.34 8.72
N ALA A 37 4.78 4.25 10.04
CA ALA A 37 5.90 4.19 10.96
C ALA A 37 6.75 2.93 10.72
N LEU A 38 6.10 1.77 10.59
CA LEU A 38 6.77 0.49 10.33
C LEU A 38 7.54 0.48 9.00
N ILE A 39 6.97 1.06 7.94
CA ILE A 39 7.62 1.17 6.63
C ILE A 39 8.87 2.06 6.75
N ARG A 40 8.74 3.25 7.36
CA ARG A 40 9.88 4.17 7.52
C ARG A 40 10.99 3.61 8.41
N GLN A 41 10.63 2.84 9.43
CA GLN A 41 11.57 2.14 10.31
C GLN A 41 12.20 0.90 9.66
N ARG A 42 11.88 0.60 8.39
CA ARG A 42 12.46 -0.52 7.61
C ARG A 42 12.08 -1.91 8.15
N HIS A 43 10.95 -2.04 8.84
CA HIS A 43 10.45 -3.33 9.36
C HIS A 43 9.72 -4.16 8.30
N ILE A 44 9.35 -3.57 7.16
CA ILE A 44 8.53 -4.20 6.14
C ILE A 44 9.35 -4.50 4.88
N ARG A 45 9.16 -5.71 4.34
CA ARG A 45 9.80 -6.18 3.11
C ARG A 45 8.73 -6.55 2.09
N VAL A 46 8.96 -6.17 0.85
CA VAL A 46 8.19 -6.65 -0.31
C VAL A 46 9.07 -7.67 -1.02
N CYS A 47 8.60 -8.92 -1.10
CA CYS A 47 9.40 -10.05 -1.54
C CYS A 47 10.71 -10.17 -0.73
N LYS A 48 11.86 -9.82 -1.32
CA LYS A 48 13.18 -9.84 -0.67
C LYS A 48 13.72 -8.44 -0.35
N GLN A 49 13.08 -7.38 -0.82
CA GLN A 49 13.57 -6.01 -0.69
C GLN A 49 12.93 -5.29 0.51
N VAL A 50 13.75 -4.63 1.32
CA VAL A 50 13.28 -3.72 2.37
C VAL A 50 12.79 -2.44 1.70
N VAL A 51 11.53 -2.07 1.96
CA VAL A 51 10.90 -0.88 1.37
C VAL A 51 10.71 0.16 2.47
N ASN A 52 11.15 1.39 2.22
CA ASN A 52 11.05 2.52 3.16
C ASN A 52 10.09 3.64 2.68
N ILE A 53 9.38 3.42 1.57
CA ILE A 53 8.46 4.39 0.96
C ILE A 53 7.00 3.93 1.19
N PRO A 54 6.18 4.68 1.93
CA PRO A 54 4.79 4.28 2.22
C PRO A 54 3.86 4.26 1.00
N SER A 55 4.14 5.10 -0.01
CA SER A 55 3.38 5.22 -1.26
C SER A 55 3.81 4.23 -2.34
N PHE A 56 4.60 3.22 -1.97
CA PHE A 56 4.99 2.15 -2.89
C PHE A 56 3.75 1.40 -3.39
N ILE A 57 3.68 1.11 -4.70
CA ILE A 57 2.59 0.36 -5.35
C ILE A 57 3.19 -0.92 -5.92
#